data_AF-A0A9E5KXE5-F1
#
_entry.id   AF-A0A9E5KXE5-F1
#
_cell.length_a   1.000
_cell.length_b   1.000
_cell.length_c   1.000
_cell.angle_alpha   90.00
_cell.angle_beta   90.00
_cell.angle_gamma   90.00
#
_symmetry.space_group_name_H-M   'P 1'
#
loop_
_entity.id
_entity.type
_entity.pdbx_description
1 polymer ?
#
loop_
_entity_poly.entity_id
_entity_poly.type
_entity_poly.pdbx_seq_one_letter_code
_entity_poly.pdbx_strand_id
1 'polypeptide(L)'
;GSYQGKGLAHLLIDATLDHLKSKGAKTFILEVIDTNTRAKELYRKHGFSDKRSLLCYKIETQKLLDKEQRSVTLVDQTTLLLQEGACVASWQNNNDSVLQGKFRVMDIVAQEQRRGYVCFNQIKGSIAQIYINEHDRGQGFAQDAIIELSKHATTPSLSMLNVDKAYLPMQALLQKSGFSLFLTQTEMEKQL
;
A
#
# COMPACT_ATOMS: atom_id res chain seq x y z
N GLY A 1 -26.19 -7.04 -9.64
CA GLY A 1 -26.54 -5.61 -9.61
C GLY A 1 -27.12 -5.21 -10.95
N SER A 2 -28.25 -4.50 -10.97
CA SER A 2 -29.18 -4.31 -12.12
C SER A 2 -28.63 -3.57 -13.36
N TYR A 3 -27.33 -3.27 -13.42
CA TYR A 3 -26.68 -2.57 -14.53
C TYR A 3 -25.45 -3.31 -15.10
N GLN A 4 -25.09 -4.48 -14.53
CA GLN A 4 -24.02 -5.32 -15.08
C GLN A 4 -24.50 -5.99 -16.38
N GLY A 5 -23.80 -5.74 -17.50
CA GLY A 5 -24.09 -6.38 -18.80
C GLY A 5 -24.74 -5.49 -19.87
N LYS A 6 -24.94 -4.18 -19.61
CA LYS A 6 -25.53 -3.24 -20.59
C LYS A 6 -24.52 -2.46 -21.45
N GLY A 7 -23.26 -2.91 -21.55
CA GLY A 7 -22.21 -2.21 -22.31
C GLY A 7 -21.71 -0.89 -21.71
N LEU A 8 -22.36 -0.34 -20.68
CA LEU A 8 -22.00 0.93 -20.04
C LEU A 8 -20.57 1.00 -19.51
N ALA A 9 -20.03 -0.13 -19.02
CA ALA A 9 -18.67 -0.18 -18.50
C ALA A 9 -17.60 0.00 -19.60
N HIS A 10 -17.90 -0.42 -20.85
CA HIS A 10 -17.02 -0.16 -21.99
C HIS A 10 -16.99 1.33 -22.30
N LEU A 11 -18.16 1.96 -22.41
CA LEU A 11 -18.27 3.40 -22.68
C LEU A 11 -17.54 4.27 -21.66
N LEU A 12 -17.61 3.89 -20.37
CA LEU A 12 -16.88 4.61 -19.32
C LEU A 12 -15.36 4.47 -19.48
N ILE A 13 -14.86 3.28 -19.82
CA ILE A 13 -13.43 3.07 -20.04
C ILE A 13 -12.97 3.82 -21.29
N ASP A 14 -13.67 3.71 -22.40
CA ASP A 14 -13.34 4.41 -23.65
C ASP A 14 -13.31 5.93 -23.43
N ALA A 15 -14.36 6.50 -22.83
CA ALA A 15 -14.40 7.93 -22.52
C ALA A 15 -13.27 8.36 -21.58
N THR A 16 -12.91 7.52 -20.60
CA THR A 16 -11.79 7.80 -19.69
C THR A 16 -10.46 7.78 -20.45
N LEU A 17 -10.25 6.80 -21.33
CA LEU A 17 -9.03 6.68 -22.13
C LEU A 17 -8.86 7.88 -23.06
N ASP A 18 -9.92 8.27 -23.76
CA ASP A 18 -9.91 9.44 -24.64
C ASP A 18 -9.62 10.72 -23.85
N HIS A 19 -10.24 10.87 -22.68
CA HIS A 19 -9.99 12.01 -21.80
C HIS A 19 -8.52 12.07 -21.37
N LEU A 20 -7.95 10.96 -20.88
CA LEU A 20 -6.56 10.91 -20.44
C LEU A 20 -5.57 11.20 -21.57
N LYS A 21 -5.81 10.65 -22.77
CA LYS A 21 -5.01 10.95 -23.97
C LYS A 21 -5.06 12.43 -24.33
N SER A 22 -6.25 13.04 -24.29
CA SER A 22 -6.41 14.48 -24.57
C SER A 22 -5.65 15.38 -23.59
N LYS A 23 -5.39 14.88 -22.37
CA LYS A 23 -4.58 15.55 -21.34
C LYS A 23 -3.09 15.22 -21.42
N GLY A 24 -2.65 14.45 -22.41
CA GLY A 24 -1.25 14.10 -22.62
C GLY A 24 -0.72 13.01 -21.70
N ALA A 25 -1.60 12.30 -20.97
CA ALA A 25 -1.19 11.16 -20.15
C ALA A 25 -0.57 10.07 -21.03
N LYS A 26 0.52 9.46 -20.56
CA LYS A 26 1.26 8.42 -21.31
C LYS A 26 0.89 7.00 -20.88
N THR A 27 0.46 6.84 -19.63
CA THR A 27 0.15 5.54 -19.06
C THR A 27 -1.06 5.67 -18.14
N PHE A 28 -1.93 4.66 -18.18
CA PHE A 28 -3.01 4.48 -17.22
C PHE A 28 -2.73 3.21 -16.43
N ILE A 29 -2.50 3.36 -15.13
CA ILE A 29 -2.36 2.26 -14.16
C ILE A 29 -3.66 2.12 -13.36
N LEU A 30 -4.11 0.89 -13.15
CA LEU A 30 -5.22 0.56 -12.27
C LEU A 30 -4.91 -0.68 -11.43
N GLU A 31 -5.69 -0.89 -10.38
CA GLU A 31 -5.62 -2.11 -9.57
C GLU A 31 -7.01 -2.73 -9.49
N VAL A 32 -7.11 -4.03 -9.77
CA VAL A 32 -8.38 -4.75 -9.81
C VAL A 32 -8.33 -5.96 -8.87
N ILE A 33 -9.35 -6.12 -8.03
CA ILE A 33 -9.49 -7.28 -7.14
C ILE A 33 -9.56 -8.56 -7.97
N ASP A 34 -8.75 -9.56 -7.62
CA ASP A 34 -8.57 -10.75 -8.47
C ASP A 34 -9.83 -11.58 -8.66
N THR A 35 -10.75 -11.56 -7.69
CA THR A 35 -12.04 -12.25 -7.79
C THR A 35 -13.01 -11.56 -8.76
N ASN A 36 -12.73 -10.32 -9.19
CA ASN A 36 -13.53 -9.61 -10.19
C ASN A 36 -13.05 -9.94 -11.61
N THR A 37 -13.21 -11.20 -12.01
CA THR A 37 -12.78 -11.71 -13.33
C THR A 37 -13.37 -10.91 -14.48
N ARG A 38 -14.64 -10.50 -14.36
CA ARG A 38 -15.33 -9.67 -15.37
C ARG A 38 -14.63 -8.34 -15.60
N ALA A 39 -14.20 -7.65 -14.54
CA ALA A 39 -13.46 -6.40 -14.68
C ALA A 39 -12.07 -6.63 -15.30
N LYS A 40 -11.35 -7.70 -14.90
CA LYS A 40 -10.06 -8.05 -15.50
C LYS A 40 -10.19 -8.29 -17.01
N GLU A 41 -11.17 -9.07 -17.43
CA GLU A 41 -11.46 -9.32 -18.85
C GLU A 41 -11.83 -8.04 -19.59
N LEU A 42 -12.65 -7.18 -18.97
CA LEU A 42 -13.01 -5.88 -19.51
C LEU A 42 -11.76 -5.02 -19.76
N TYR A 43 -10.86 -4.88 -18.78
CA TYR A 43 -9.64 -4.10 -18.94
C TYR A 43 -8.71 -4.69 -20.02
N ARG A 44 -8.53 -6.02 -20.04
CA ARG A 44 -7.74 -6.68 -21.10
C ARG A 44 -8.31 -6.42 -22.50
N LYS A 45 -9.64 -6.43 -22.67
CA LYS A 45 -10.29 -6.07 -23.93
C LYS A 45 -10.01 -4.63 -24.36
N HIS A 46 -9.76 -3.72 -23.43
CA HIS A 46 -9.34 -2.34 -23.73
C HIS A 46 -7.82 -2.18 -23.83
N GLY A 47 -7.07 -3.27 -23.88
CA GLY A 47 -5.62 -3.28 -24.09
C GLY A 47 -4.81 -2.94 -22.83
N PHE A 48 -5.35 -3.21 -21.64
CA PHE A 48 -4.54 -3.26 -20.43
C PHE A 48 -3.83 -4.61 -20.32
N SER A 49 -2.60 -4.59 -19.80
CA SER A 49 -1.81 -5.78 -19.46
C SER A 49 -1.61 -5.90 -17.95
N ASP A 50 -1.67 -7.13 -17.43
CA ASP A 50 -1.29 -7.45 -16.05
C ASP A 50 0.20 -7.13 -15.83
N LYS A 51 0.54 -6.40 -14.76
CA LYS A 51 1.92 -5.99 -14.44
C LYS A 51 2.49 -6.75 -13.25
N ARG A 52 1.73 -6.85 -12.17
CA ARG A 52 2.11 -7.61 -10.98
C ARG A 52 0.91 -7.94 -10.11
N SER A 53 1.10 -8.93 -9.25
CA SER A 53 0.15 -9.24 -8.18
C SER A 53 0.47 -8.43 -6.94
N LEU A 54 -0.58 -7.97 -6.30
CA LEU A 54 -0.56 -7.15 -5.12
C LEU A 54 -1.35 -7.84 -4.00
N LEU A 55 -0.82 -7.78 -2.78
CA LEU A 55 -1.34 -8.45 -1.61
C LEU A 55 -1.89 -7.41 -0.63
N CYS A 56 -3.08 -7.67 -0.09
CA CYS A 56 -3.72 -6.77 0.86
C CYS A 56 -3.89 -7.47 2.21
N TYR A 57 -3.25 -6.90 3.23
CA TYR A 57 -3.15 -7.46 4.56
C TYR A 57 -3.92 -6.61 5.56
N LYS A 58 -4.51 -7.27 6.58
CA LYS A 58 -5.13 -6.60 7.72
C LYS A 58 -4.83 -7.30 9.03
N ILE A 59 -4.90 -6.57 10.13
CA ILE A 59 -4.84 -7.08 11.50
C ILE A 59 -5.72 -6.24 12.41
N GLU A 60 -6.33 -6.86 13.42
CA GLU A 60 -6.99 -6.12 14.51
C GLU A 60 -5.93 -5.52 15.43
N THR A 61 -6.08 -4.26 15.81
CA THR A 61 -5.10 -3.55 16.65
C THR A 61 -4.90 -4.25 18.00
N GLN A 62 -5.97 -4.81 18.58
CA GLN A 62 -5.90 -5.56 19.84
C GLN A 62 -4.88 -6.71 19.82
N LYS A 63 -4.70 -7.37 18.67
CA LYS A 63 -3.73 -8.48 18.52
C LYS A 63 -2.26 -8.02 18.54
N LEU A 64 -2.02 -6.71 18.50
CA LEU A 64 -0.70 -6.08 18.56
C LEU A 64 -0.39 -5.50 19.95
N LEU A 65 -1.41 -5.06 20.69
CA LEU A 65 -1.24 -4.38 21.97
C LEU A 65 -0.58 -5.27 23.04
N ASP A 66 -0.80 -6.58 22.98
CA ASP A 66 -0.25 -7.54 23.94
C ASP A 66 1.17 -8.02 23.56
N LYS A 67 1.74 -7.55 22.45
CA LYS A 67 3.07 -7.96 22.00
C LYS A 67 4.15 -7.13 22.68
N GLU A 68 5.19 -7.81 23.16
CA GLU A 68 6.42 -7.15 23.61
C GLU A 68 7.03 -6.36 22.46
N GLN A 69 7.39 -5.10 22.76
CA GLN A 69 8.00 -4.18 21.82
C GLN A 69 9.33 -3.71 22.40
N ARG A 70 10.37 -3.64 21.56
CA ARG A 70 11.59 -2.93 21.93
C ARG A 70 11.34 -1.42 21.83
N SER A 71 12.14 -0.61 22.53
CA SER A 71 11.97 0.85 22.55
C SER A 71 12.18 1.48 21.16
N VAL A 72 11.09 1.54 20.40
CA VAL A 72 10.92 2.31 19.17
C VAL A 72 9.93 3.42 19.46
N THR A 73 10.26 4.62 19.03
CA THR A 73 9.35 5.77 19.05
C THR A 73 9.10 6.23 17.63
N LEU A 74 7.87 6.65 17.36
CA LEU A 74 7.49 7.28 16.10
C LEU A 74 7.49 8.79 16.27
N VAL A 75 8.26 9.49 15.45
CA VAL A 75 8.40 10.95 15.51
C VAL A 75 7.99 11.54 14.18
N ASP A 76 7.02 12.47 14.16
CA ASP A 76 6.61 13.11 12.90
C ASP A 76 7.79 13.80 12.22
N GLN A 77 7.93 13.57 10.92
CA GLN A 77 8.86 14.33 10.11
C GLN A 77 8.33 15.74 9.88
N THR A 78 9.17 16.73 10.15
CA THR A 78 8.93 18.13 9.74
C THR A 78 9.28 18.35 8.27
N THR A 79 10.27 17.61 7.75
CA THR A 79 10.66 17.59 6.34
C THR A 79 10.52 16.17 5.82
N LEU A 80 9.68 15.98 4.82
CA LEU A 80 9.33 14.66 4.29
C LEU A 80 10.50 14.08 3.48
N LEU A 81 11.17 13.08 4.04
CA LEU A 81 12.32 12.38 3.45
C LEU A 81 11.94 10.93 3.14
N LEU A 82 11.29 10.75 2.00
CA LEU A 82 10.90 9.45 1.46
C LEU A 82 11.99 8.90 0.55
N GLN A 83 12.23 7.59 0.66
CA GLN A 83 13.22 6.87 -0.15
C GLN A 83 12.53 5.78 -0.96
N GLU A 84 13.00 5.58 -2.18
CA GLU A 84 12.62 4.38 -2.92
C GLU A 84 13.34 3.18 -2.29
N GLY A 85 12.54 2.21 -1.85
CA GLY A 85 13.04 0.97 -1.27
C GLY A 85 13.03 -0.18 -2.27
N ALA A 86 13.63 -1.30 -1.87
CA ALA A 86 13.59 -2.54 -2.66
C ALA A 86 12.17 -3.10 -2.87
N CYS A 87 11.22 -2.75 -1.99
CA CYS A 87 9.80 -3.01 -2.21
C CYS A 87 9.21 -1.88 -3.06
N VAL A 88 9.01 -2.12 -4.35
CA VAL A 88 8.40 -1.13 -5.24
C VAL A 88 6.96 -0.87 -4.79
N ALA A 89 6.64 0.36 -4.42
CA ALA A 89 5.31 0.75 -3.99
C ALA A 89 4.29 0.66 -5.14
N SER A 90 3.03 0.38 -4.83
CA SER A 90 1.94 0.57 -5.80
C SER A 90 1.70 2.05 -6.05
N TRP A 91 1.02 2.39 -7.15
CA TRP A 91 0.76 3.80 -7.48
C TRP A 91 0.02 4.55 -6.35
N GLN A 92 -0.83 3.87 -5.57
CA GLN A 92 -1.52 4.46 -4.41
C GLN A 92 -0.59 4.72 -3.21
N ASN A 93 0.51 3.98 -3.12
CA ASN A 93 1.41 3.99 -1.98
C ASN A 93 2.78 4.60 -2.31
N ASN A 94 3.00 5.09 -3.54
CA ASN A 94 4.26 5.71 -3.92
C ASN A 94 4.45 7.06 -3.24
N ASN A 95 5.64 7.65 -3.39
CA ASN A 95 5.99 8.89 -2.70
C ASN A 95 5.05 10.05 -3.07
N ASP A 96 4.71 10.22 -4.35
CA ASP A 96 3.80 11.28 -4.80
C ASP A 96 2.40 11.15 -4.16
N SER A 97 1.84 9.94 -4.11
CA SER A 97 0.55 9.67 -3.49
C SER A 97 0.58 9.87 -1.97
N VAL A 98 1.71 9.54 -1.32
CA VAL A 98 1.91 9.82 0.11
C VAL A 98 1.96 11.33 0.36
N LEU A 99 2.72 12.08 -0.44
CA LEU A 99 2.90 13.53 -0.30
C LEU A 99 1.62 14.33 -0.57
N GLN A 100 0.81 13.90 -1.54
CA GLN A 100 -0.47 14.53 -1.86
C GLN A 100 -1.62 14.02 -0.97
N GLY A 101 -1.42 12.87 -0.34
CA GLY A 101 -2.40 12.21 0.52
C GLY A 101 -2.42 12.73 1.95
N LYS A 102 -3.38 12.20 2.73
CA LYS A 102 -3.48 12.47 4.18
C LYS A 102 -2.67 11.46 5.00
N PHE A 103 -1.40 11.25 4.64
CA PHE A 103 -0.50 10.38 5.38
C PHE A 103 0.39 11.20 6.30
N ARG A 104 0.56 10.73 7.53
CA ARG A 104 1.65 11.17 8.41
C ARG A 104 2.89 10.38 8.06
N VAL A 105 4.01 11.07 7.89
CA VAL A 105 5.31 10.42 7.74
C VAL A 105 6.03 10.55 9.07
N MET A 106 6.37 9.42 9.68
CA MET A 106 6.99 9.37 10.99
C MET A 106 8.29 8.57 10.91
N ASP A 107 9.35 9.12 11.49
CA ASP A 107 10.61 8.43 11.68
C ASP A 107 10.49 7.32 12.72
N ILE A 108 11.09 6.18 12.41
CA ILE A 108 11.27 5.07 13.33
C ILE A 108 12.57 5.33 14.08
N VAL A 109 12.47 5.77 15.33
CA VAL A 109 13.63 6.11 16.16
C VAL A 109 13.87 5.01 17.19
N ALA A 110 15.09 4.49 17.24
CA ALA A 110 15.52 3.52 18.25
C ALA A 110 16.96 3.82 18.66
N GLN A 111 17.24 3.84 19.97
CA GLN A 111 18.55 4.20 20.53
C GLN A 111 19.02 5.56 20.00
N GLU A 112 18.13 6.56 20.01
CA GLU A 112 18.39 7.94 19.53
C GLU A 112 18.80 8.06 18.06
N GLN A 113 18.71 6.98 17.27
CA GLN A 113 19.04 6.96 15.85
C GLN A 113 17.79 6.67 15.01
N ARG A 114 17.69 7.38 13.88
CA ARG A 114 16.67 7.14 12.86
C ARG A 114 16.99 5.85 12.11
N ARG A 115 16.14 4.83 12.28
CA ARG A 115 16.26 3.51 11.64
C ARG A 115 15.49 3.38 10.33
N GLY A 116 14.63 4.35 10.04
CA GLY A 116 13.75 4.33 8.89
C GLY A 116 12.53 5.22 9.10
N TYR A 117 11.45 4.95 8.38
CA TYR A 117 10.20 5.69 8.49
C TYR A 117 8.97 4.84 8.17
N VAL A 118 7.80 5.32 8.58
CA VAL A 118 6.49 4.80 8.17
C VAL A 118 5.62 5.92 7.57
N CYS A 119 4.78 5.57 6.61
CA CYS A 119 3.76 6.45 6.06
C CYS A 119 2.38 5.91 6.47
N PHE A 120 1.69 6.62 7.35
CA PHE A 120 0.49 6.11 8.02
C PHE A 120 -0.69 7.08 7.96
N ASN A 121 -1.86 6.55 7.62
CA ASN A 121 -3.13 7.26 7.73
C ASN A 121 -3.87 6.76 8.98
N GLN A 122 -3.81 7.56 10.05
CA GLN A 122 -4.40 7.22 11.34
C GLN A 122 -5.92 7.05 11.33
N ILE A 123 -6.62 7.81 10.48
CA ILE A 123 -8.09 7.77 10.36
C ILE A 123 -8.54 6.49 9.67
N LYS A 124 -7.77 6.00 8.70
CA LYS A 124 -8.08 4.77 7.95
C LYS A 124 -7.41 3.52 8.54
N GLY A 125 -6.49 3.67 9.49
CA GLY A 125 -5.63 2.59 9.94
C GLY A 125 -4.81 2.00 8.79
N SER A 126 -4.36 2.82 7.85
CA SER A 126 -3.71 2.35 6.62
C SER A 126 -2.24 2.72 6.61
N ILE A 127 -1.38 1.71 6.51
CA ILE A 127 0.07 1.83 6.32
C ILE A 127 0.31 1.80 4.82
N ALA A 128 0.81 2.91 4.25
CA ALA A 128 1.19 2.97 2.83
C ALA A 128 2.62 2.44 2.62
N GLN A 129 3.54 2.81 3.51
CA GLN A 129 4.94 2.45 3.40
C GLN A 129 5.54 2.13 4.78
N ILE A 130 6.47 1.18 4.80
CA ILE A 130 7.42 0.97 5.88
C ILE A 130 8.79 0.84 5.22
N TYR A 131 9.70 1.73 5.58
CA TYR A 131 11.08 1.72 5.11
C TYR A 131 12.02 1.57 6.30
N ILE A 132 13.00 0.68 6.19
CA ILE A 132 14.10 0.51 7.15
C ILE A 132 15.40 0.66 6.38
N ASN A 133 16.32 1.46 6.94
CA ASN A 133 17.66 1.64 6.39
C ASN A 133 18.32 0.28 6.18
N GLU A 134 19.11 0.14 5.12
CA GLU A 134 19.61 -1.18 4.70
C GLU A 134 20.40 -1.90 5.79
N HIS A 135 21.24 -1.17 6.52
CA HIS A 135 22.07 -1.68 7.62
C HIS A 135 21.27 -1.98 8.91
N ASP A 136 20.05 -1.45 9.04
CA ASP A 136 19.17 -1.66 10.20
C ASP A 136 18.16 -2.81 9.99
N ARG A 137 18.13 -3.42 8.79
CA ARG A 137 17.19 -4.50 8.45
C ARG A 137 17.47 -5.77 9.25
N GLY A 138 16.44 -6.60 9.43
CA GLY A 138 16.53 -7.87 10.16
C GLY A 138 16.57 -7.72 11.69
N GLN A 139 16.65 -6.50 12.21
CA GLN A 139 16.73 -6.26 13.65
C GLN A 139 15.36 -6.13 14.33
N GLY A 140 14.25 -6.09 13.59
CA GLY A 140 12.89 -6.06 14.14
C GLY A 140 12.25 -4.68 14.29
N PHE A 141 12.96 -3.59 13.94
CA PHE A 141 12.43 -2.22 14.04
C PHE A 141 11.11 -2.01 13.28
N ALA A 142 10.93 -2.66 12.13
CA ALA A 142 9.68 -2.58 11.38
C ALA A 142 8.49 -3.21 12.15
N GLN A 143 8.72 -4.32 12.84
CA GLN A 143 7.69 -4.97 13.65
C GLN A 143 7.35 -4.11 14.88
N ASP A 144 8.37 -3.56 15.53
CA ASP A 144 8.20 -2.65 16.66
C ASP A 144 7.42 -1.38 16.25
N ALA A 145 7.72 -0.83 15.06
CA ALA A 145 6.98 0.31 14.50
C ALA A 145 5.51 0.00 14.22
N ILE A 146 5.19 -1.20 13.72
CA ILE A 146 3.80 -1.65 13.52
C ILE A 146 3.03 -1.72 14.85
N ILE A 147 3.67 -2.24 15.90
CA ILE A 147 3.08 -2.30 17.25
C ILE A 147 2.84 -0.88 17.75
N GLU A 148 3.81 0.01 17.62
CA GLU A 148 3.66 1.42 18.02
C GLU A 148 2.51 2.10 17.26
N LEU A 149 2.43 1.93 15.93
CA LEU A 149 1.32 2.44 15.12
C LEU A 149 -0.06 1.99 15.61
N SER A 150 -0.18 0.78 16.14
CA SER A 150 -1.46 0.26 16.66
C SER A 150 -1.99 1.06 17.85
N LYS A 151 -1.10 1.71 18.61
CA LYS A 151 -1.44 2.60 19.73
C LYS A 151 -1.92 3.98 19.27
N HIS A 152 -1.49 4.42 18.08
CA HIS A 152 -1.85 5.71 17.47
C HIS A 152 -3.06 5.63 16.52
N ALA A 153 -3.50 4.42 16.16
CA ALA A 153 -4.61 4.22 15.25
C ALA A 153 -5.94 4.59 15.91
N THR A 154 -6.82 5.28 15.18
CA THR A 154 -8.19 5.56 15.65
C THR A 154 -9.19 4.49 15.19
N THR A 155 -8.68 3.41 14.59
CA THR A 155 -9.46 2.30 14.01
C THR A 155 -9.18 0.99 14.75
N PRO A 156 -10.12 0.05 14.79
CA PRO A 156 -9.92 -1.26 15.43
C PRO A 156 -8.98 -2.20 14.64
N SER A 157 -8.42 -1.73 13.53
CA SER A 157 -7.57 -2.52 12.65
C SER A 157 -6.52 -1.67 11.94
N LEU A 158 -5.37 -2.29 11.68
CA LEU A 158 -4.39 -1.80 10.72
C LEU A 158 -4.48 -2.58 9.40
N SER A 159 -4.13 -1.93 8.31
CA SER A 159 -4.04 -2.53 6.99
C SER A 159 -2.79 -2.06 6.25
N MET A 160 -2.25 -2.93 5.42
CA MET A 160 -1.27 -2.57 4.40
C MET A 160 -1.79 -3.14 3.08
N LEU A 161 -2.25 -2.24 2.23
CA LEU A 161 -2.85 -2.59 0.95
C LEU A 161 -1.79 -2.55 -0.14
N ASN A 162 -2.02 -3.31 -1.20
CA ASN A 162 -1.22 -3.27 -2.41
C ASN A 162 0.29 -3.50 -2.20
N VAL A 163 0.64 -4.49 -1.38
CA VAL A 163 2.02 -4.93 -1.19
C VAL A 163 2.46 -5.79 -2.37
N ASP A 164 3.63 -5.52 -2.95
CA ASP A 164 4.14 -6.32 -4.07
C ASP A 164 4.34 -7.80 -3.66
N LYS A 165 3.66 -8.71 -4.38
CA LYS A 165 3.77 -10.15 -4.16
C LYS A 165 5.18 -10.69 -4.45
N ALA A 166 5.99 -10.01 -5.26
CA ALA A 166 7.36 -10.43 -5.52
C ALA A 166 8.30 -10.13 -4.34
N TYR A 167 7.94 -9.18 -3.46
CA TYR A 167 8.80 -8.76 -2.37
C TYR A 167 8.53 -9.55 -1.08
N LEU A 168 9.22 -10.70 -0.96
CA LEU A 168 9.07 -11.63 0.17
C LEU A 168 9.37 -11.03 1.56
N PRO A 169 10.36 -10.12 1.74
CA PRO A 169 10.66 -9.60 3.08
C PRO A 169 9.49 -8.86 3.74
N MET A 170 8.70 -8.09 2.96
CA MET A 170 7.52 -7.41 3.50
C MET A 170 6.41 -8.41 3.85
N GLN A 171 6.22 -9.44 3.03
CA GLN A 171 5.25 -10.50 3.33
C GLN A 171 5.60 -11.23 4.63
N ALA A 172 6.87 -11.61 4.80
CA ALA A 172 7.36 -12.26 6.01
C ALA A 172 7.18 -11.36 7.25
N LEU A 173 7.48 -10.06 7.14
CA LEU A 173 7.24 -9.09 8.20
C LEU A 173 5.76 -9.06 8.61
N LEU A 174 4.85 -8.89 7.64
CA LEU A 174 3.42 -8.77 7.91
C LEU A 174 2.85 -10.05 8.53
N GLN A 175 3.21 -11.22 7.99
CA GLN A 175 2.80 -12.53 8.54
C GLN A 175 3.33 -12.73 9.96
N LYS A 176 4.62 -12.47 10.21
CA LYS A 176 5.21 -12.55 11.56
C LYS A 176 4.58 -11.56 12.54
N SER A 177 4.13 -10.42 12.04
CA SER A 177 3.42 -9.41 12.82
C SER A 177 1.96 -9.81 13.11
N GLY A 178 1.46 -10.88 12.47
CA GLY A 178 0.13 -11.44 12.68
C GLY A 178 -0.94 -10.93 11.71
N PHE A 179 -0.54 -10.22 10.66
CA PHE A 179 -1.47 -9.81 9.63
C PHE A 179 -1.98 -11.02 8.84
N SER A 180 -3.26 -10.96 8.49
CA SER A 180 -3.88 -11.93 7.59
C SER A 180 -4.06 -11.31 6.22
N LEU A 181 -3.68 -12.05 5.17
CA LEU A 181 -4.05 -11.73 3.79
C LEU A 181 -5.57 -11.85 3.66
N PHE A 182 -6.25 -10.80 3.21
CA PHE A 182 -7.70 -10.82 3.07
C PHE A 182 -8.19 -10.66 1.63
N LEU A 183 -7.37 -10.09 0.75
CA LEU A 183 -7.63 -10.10 -0.69
C LEU A 183 -6.32 -9.93 -1.47
N THR A 184 -6.39 -10.22 -2.77
CA THR A 184 -5.34 -9.94 -3.74
C THR A 184 -5.87 -9.08 -4.88
N GLN A 185 -4.99 -8.28 -5.46
CA GLN A 185 -5.27 -7.40 -6.58
C GLN A 185 -4.24 -7.65 -7.68
N THR A 186 -4.62 -7.37 -8.92
CA THR A 186 -3.68 -7.27 -10.04
C THR A 186 -3.53 -5.80 -10.39
N GLU A 187 -2.29 -5.31 -10.39
CA GLU A 187 -1.96 -4.04 -11.03
C GLU A 187 -1.97 -4.27 -12.54
N MET A 188 -2.73 -3.47 -13.27
CA MET A 188 -2.78 -3.50 -14.72
C MET A 188 -2.41 -2.13 -15.26
N GLU A 189 -1.78 -2.10 -16.42
CA GLU A 189 -1.46 -0.84 -17.08
C GLU A 189 -1.84 -0.85 -18.56
N LYS A 190 -2.02 0.34 -19.11
CA LYS A 190 -2.13 0.58 -20.53
C LYS A 190 -1.30 1.79 -20.93
N GLN A 191 -0.50 1.65 -21.98
CA GLN A 191 0.13 2.79 -22.66
C GLN A 191 -0.93 3.50 -23.53
N LEU A 192 -0.98 4.83 -23.44
CA LEU A 192 -2.04 5.68 -24.01
C LEU A 192 -1.64 6.32 -25.34
#